data_AF-A0AA36N6U7-F1
#
_entry.id   AF-A0AA36N6U7-F1
#
_cell.length_a   1.000
_cell.length_b   1.000
_cell.length_c   1.000
_cell.angle_alpha   90.00
_cell.angle_beta   90.00
_cell.angle_gamma   90.00
#
_symmetry.space_group_name_H-M   'P 1'
#
loop_
_entity.id
_entity.type
_entity.pdbx_description
1 polymer ?
#
loop_
_entity_poly.entity_id
_entity_poly.type
_entity_poly.pdbx_seq_one_letter_code
_entity_poly.pdbx_strand_id
1 'polypeptide(L)'
;MTLHDVALRGTPAFAQVTLEEETARLNRFEQRLWTDLEPEEAPVVLVVGTETETGQVVLRKLITSGYPCVELKSASEGPLGRRLSEGTTFVTAVAQTRDFLGTRDNVSTDKAKKTALGTVPDSLYDAVAGVDKLVICDCDDPSDDQGEVVGNVLRAWQIYRQDFAESQRAYSSKVQVFNFQRSTDFELWDLERQYPSDMCYGVQRAGWTRNERGTALFIGQFFEPLGQCQLRSPKLKLNFSRFGGIILCAYNAAVKNKFSFFVRTSDFERSRVQFEFEFECEASSWNYVRMPFNAMKAVRTDGMPLPEGLEVEFRREDVVQMGICFRTEGEERVYKGDRLNYFSLAIDYIKAFRSQKEPQVVYVGSAERTERKAHATQAEGQRGPYNGLWTPPKTSAEAVLRSGLAFTMLRVNGLNDHPGGKFPVVLEQAPLERPHLSFSSESVGSISRGDVAALLVSAMSEPNCVNTEIIAGEPSGTESSVEITSTLQENVGGYLKQLTPNK
;
A
#
# COMPACT_ATOMS: atom_id res chain seq x y z
N MET A 1 -19.19 38.65 53.12
CA MET A 1 -17.73 38.59 52.87
C MET A 1 -17.49 37.27 52.14
N THR A 2 -17.35 37.35 50.82
CA THR A 2 -17.46 36.21 49.90
C THR A 2 -16.10 35.85 49.31
N LEU A 3 -15.79 34.55 49.41
CA LEU A 3 -14.90 33.73 48.58
C LEU A 3 -14.18 34.47 47.43
N HIS A 4 -13.04 35.04 47.75
CA HIS A 4 -11.92 35.22 46.84
C HIS A 4 -10.68 34.74 47.58
N ASP A 5 -9.95 33.84 46.92
CA ASP A 5 -8.56 33.42 47.13
C ASP A 5 -8.36 31.92 47.39
N VAL A 6 -7.27 31.46 46.77
CA VAL A 6 -6.67 30.12 46.78
C VAL A 6 -7.11 29.19 45.64
N ALA A 7 -6.50 29.37 44.46
CA ALA A 7 -5.60 28.36 43.88
C ALA A 7 -5.09 28.77 42.47
N LEU A 8 -4.13 29.69 42.44
CA LEU A 8 -3.20 29.84 41.32
C LEU A 8 -2.05 28.83 41.53
N ARG A 9 -2.02 27.71 40.79
CA ARG A 9 -0.79 26.93 40.50
C ARG A 9 -0.92 26.14 39.19
N GLY A 10 -0.21 26.64 38.17
CA GLY A 10 0.57 25.85 37.20
C GLY A 10 -0.18 24.99 36.18
N THR A 11 -0.79 25.61 35.18
CA THR A 11 -0.99 24.99 33.86
C THR A 11 0.28 25.15 33.03
N PRO A 12 0.80 24.10 32.35
CA PRO A 12 1.86 24.27 31.36
C PRO A 12 1.32 25.07 30.17
N ALA A 13 2.14 25.98 29.66
CA ALA A 13 1.83 26.83 28.53
C ALA A 13 1.70 25.98 27.24
N PHE A 14 0.49 25.47 27.00
CA PHE A 14 0.09 25.03 25.67
C PHE A 14 -0.22 26.29 24.85
N ALA A 15 0.51 26.48 23.76
CA ALA A 15 0.20 27.52 22.79
C ALA A 15 -1.24 27.30 22.30
N GLN A 16 -2.13 28.24 22.63
CA GLN A 16 -3.46 28.30 22.04
C GLN A 16 -3.26 28.64 20.56
N VAL A 17 -3.31 27.63 19.69
CA VAL A 17 -3.40 27.84 18.26
C VAL A 17 -4.73 28.56 18.01
N THR A 18 -4.66 29.72 17.37
CA THR A 18 -5.84 30.55 17.13
C THR A 18 -6.70 29.93 16.02
N LEU A 19 -8.02 30.16 16.08
CA LEU A 19 -8.96 29.65 15.07
C LEU A 19 -8.59 30.13 13.64
N GLU A 20 -7.95 31.31 13.55
CA GLU A 20 -7.41 31.88 12.32
C GLU A 20 -6.20 31.09 11.78
N GLU A 21 -5.29 30.64 12.64
CA GLU A 21 -4.17 29.77 12.25
C GLU A 21 -4.65 28.39 11.79
N GLU A 22 -5.68 27.85 12.44
CA GLU A 22 -6.29 26.57 12.06
C GLU A 22 -7.00 26.67 10.70
N THR A 23 -7.72 27.77 10.46
CA THR A 23 -8.39 28.05 9.18
C THR A 23 -7.38 28.33 8.06
N ALA A 24 -6.27 29.02 8.36
CA ALA A 24 -5.17 29.24 7.41
C ALA A 24 -4.44 27.93 7.06
N ARG A 25 -4.24 27.04 8.04
CA ARG A 25 -3.73 25.67 7.81
C ARG A 25 -4.67 24.85 6.94
N LEU A 26 -5.98 24.94 7.16
CA LEU A 26 -7.02 24.27 6.36
C LEU A 26 -6.96 24.71 4.90
N ASN A 27 -6.98 26.02 4.66
CA ASN A 27 -6.89 26.58 3.31
C ASN A 27 -5.56 26.19 2.63
N ARG A 28 -4.44 26.18 3.38
CA ARG A 28 -3.12 25.77 2.86
C ARG A 28 -3.07 24.29 2.47
N PHE A 29 -3.66 23.40 3.28
CA PHE A 29 -3.72 21.96 2.98
C PHE A 29 -4.67 21.65 1.81
N GLU A 30 -5.85 22.27 1.77
CA GLU A 30 -6.81 22.11 0.67
C GLU A 30 -6.23 22.62 -0.65
N GLN A 31 -5.52 23.76 -0.64
CA GLN A 31 -4.83 24.30 -1.82
C GLN A 31 -3.73 23.37 -2.34
N ARG A 32 -2.96 22.71 -1.46
CA ARG A 32 -1.92 21.74 -1.86
C ARG A 32 -2.47 20.45 -2.46
N LEU A 33 -3.70 20.07 -2.12
CA LEU A 33 -4.35 18.86 -2.62
C LEU A 33 -4.99 19.01 -4.00
N TRP A 34 -5.28 20.25 -4.45
CA TRP A 34 -6.10 20.49 -5.64
C TRP A 34 -5.56 21.52 -6.65
N THR A 35 -4.54 22.32 -6.33
CA THR A 35 -4.08 23.42 -7.21
C THR A 35 -2.64 23.24 -7.67
N ASP A 36 -2.41 23.35 -8.98
CA ASP A 36 -1.10 23.57 -9.57
C ASP A 36 -0.65 25.01 -9.26
N LEU A 37 0.00 25.25 -8.12
CA LEU A 37 0.64 26.54 -7.82
C LEU A 37 2.00 26.36 -7.12
N GLU A 38 2.80 27.41 -7.25
CA GLU A 38 4.26 27.53 -7.14
C GLU A 38 4.93 27.00 -5.84
N PRO A 39 6.22 26.62 -5.92
CA PRO A 39 6.92 25.81 -4.92
C PRO A 39 7.51 26.65 -3.77
N GLU A 40 6.70 27.40 -3.02
CA GLU A 40 7.27 28.30 -1.99
C GLU A 40 7.53 27.66 -0.62
N GLU A 41 6.96 26.49 -0.28
CA GLU A 41 7.17 25.90 1.05
C GLU A 41 7.20 24.36 1.02
N ALA A 42 8.31 23.78 1.49
CA ALA A 42 8.54 22.33 1.48
C ALA A 42 7.50 21.57 2.35
N PRO A 43 7.13 20.32 1.98
CA PRO A 43 6.17 19.53 2.73
C PRO A 43 6.72 19.12 4.11
N VAL A 44 5.84 19.08 5.12
CA VAL A 44 6.14 18.56 6.46
C VAL A 44 6.21 17.05 6.44
N VAL A 45 7.32 16.50 6.91
CA VAL A 45 7.63 15.06 6.82
C VAL A 45 7.69 14.43 8.20
N LEU A 46 6.85 13.42 8.45
CA LEU A 46 6.98 12.57 9.63
C LEU A 46 7.91 11.41 9.33
N VAL A 47 8.97 11.25 10.13
CA VAL A 47 9.97 10.19 9.99
C VAL A 47 9.78 9.16 11.11
N VAL A 48 9.56 7.91 10.71
CA VAL A 48 9.48 6.71 11.59
C VAL A 48 10.78 5.91 11.43
N GLY A 49 11.33 5.41 12.54
CA GLY A 49 12.61 4.69 12.54
C GLY A 49 13.83 5.57 12.79
N THR A 50 13.66 6.73 13.45
CA THR A 50 14.76 7.69 13.71
C THR A 50 15.77 7.22 14.74
N GLU A 51 15.45 6.16 15.48
CA GLU A 51 16.30 5.45 16.42
C GLU A 51 17.44 4.68 15.71
N THR A 52 17.29 4.37 14.43
CA THR A 52 18.28 3.61 13.68
C THR A 52 19.30 4.51 13.00
N GLU A 53 20.48 3.97 12.66
CA GLU A 53 21.53 4.73 11.96
C GLU A 53 21.05 5.25 10.60
N THR A 54 20.35 4.44 9.82
CA THR A 54 19.80 4.86 8.54
C THR A 54 18.73 5.92 8.72
N GLY A 55 17.84 5.76 9.71
CA GLY A 55 16.84 6.77 10.05
C GLY A 55 17.45 8.14 10.36
N GLN A 56 18.55 8.17 11.12
CA GLN A 56 19.26 9.41 11.42
C GLN A 56 19.91 10.04 10.18
N VAL A 57 20.51 9.23 9.30
CA VAL A 57 21.11 9.74 8.05
C VAL A 57 20.04 10.32 7.12
N VAL A 58 18.91 9.62 6.98
CA VAL A 58 17.74 10.07 6.21
C VAL A 58 17.19 11.38 6.77
N LEU A 59 16.97 11.46 8.09
CA LEU A 59 16.49 12.66 8.75
C LEU A 59 17.41 13.86 8.51
N ARG A 60 18.73 13.70 8.69
CA ARG A 60 19.71 14.76 8.41
C ARG A 60 19.66 15.18 6.94
N LYS A 61 19.48 14.24 6.02
CA LYS A 61 19.39 14.54 4.58
C LYS A 61 18.12 15.31 4.24
N LEU A 62 16.98 14.98 4.85
CA LEU A 62 15.72 15.72 4.70
C LEU A 62 15.86 17.17 5.19
N ILE A 63 16.39 17.36 6.40
CA ILE A 63 16.61 18.69 6.98
C ILE A 63 17.56 19.53 6.11
N THR A 64 18.69 18.95 5.69
CA THR A 64 19.65 19.63 4.81
C THR A 64 19.11 19.91 3.41
N SER A 65 18.07 19.19 2.99
CA SER A 65 17.36 19.43 1.73
C SER A 65 16.19 20.41 1.89
N GLY A 66 15.99 21.00 3.08
CA GLY A 66 14.99 22.04 3.33
C GLY A 66 13.62 21.55 3.78
N TYR A 67 13.45 20.25 4.10
CA TYR A 67 12.18 19.72 4.56
C TYR A 67 12.00 19.93 6.08
N PRO A 68 10.87 20.50 6.54
CA PRO A 68 10.50 20.47 7.95
C PRO A 68 10.18 19.03 8.37
N CYS A 69 10.82 18.54 9.43
CA CYS A 69 10.69 17.16 9.89
C CYS A 69 10.07 17.05 11.29
N VAL A 70 9.23 16.04 11.45
CA VAL A 70 8.71 15.54 12.73
C VAL A 70 9.32 14.16 12.97
N GLU A 71 9.94 13.97 14.12
CA GLU A 71 10.50 12.69 14.54
C GLU A 71 9.47 11.92 15.38
N LEU A 72 9.20 10.66 15.04
CA LEU A 72 8.45 9.76 15.90
C LEU A 72 9.42 8.90 16.73
N LYS A 73 9.36 9.02 18.07
CA LYS A 73 10.18 8.23 19.00
C LYS A 73 9.33 7.35 19.89
N SER A 74 9.79 6.11 20.10
CA SER A 74 9.22 5.20 21.10
C SER A 74 9.43 5.75 22.51
N ALA A 75 8.38 5.69 23.33
CA ALA A 75 8.39 6.21 24.70
C ALA A 75 9.21 5.38 25.72
N SER A 76 9.91 4.33 25.27
CA SER A 76 10.81 3.54 26.12
C SER A 76 12.04 4.30 26.56
N GLU A 77 12.40 5.39 25.87
CA GLU A 77 13.47 6.29 26.28
C GLU A 77 12.84 7.56 26.84
N GLY A 78 13.16 7.87 28.11
CA GLY A 78 12.71 9.09 28.78
C GLY A 78 13.13 10.37 28.02
N PRO A 79 12.82 11.57 28.56
CA PRO A 79 13.11 12.82 27.87
C PRO A 79 14.64 13.06 27.85
N LEU A 80 15.33 12.52 26.85
CA LEU A 80 16.73 12.80 26.61
C LEU A 80 16.85 14.13 25.85
N GLY A 81 17.37 15.13 26.57
CA GLY A 81 17.59 16.47 26.06
C GLY A 81 18.89 16.65 25.27
N ARG A 82 18.75 17.49 24.22
CA ARG A 82 19.75 18.25 23.42
C ARG A 82 20.71 17.45 22.53
N ARG A 83 20.88 17.78 21.23
CA ARG A 83 20.95 19.11 20.58
C ARG A 83 20.81 19.00 19.03
N LEU A 84 20.37 20.09 18.38
CA LEU A 84 20.44 20.50 16.94
C LEU A 84 19.24 20.06 16.07
N SER A 85 18.70 20.82 15.10
CA SER A 85 18.99 22.15 14.49
C SER A 85 17.68 22.95 14.38
N GLU A 86 17.74 24.27 14.11
CA GLU A 86 16.55 25.10 13.85
C GLU A 86 15.71 24.47 12.71
N GLY A 87 14.49 23.98 13.02
CA GLY A 87 13.57 23.40 12.02
C GLY A 87 12.86 22.10 12.39
N THR A 88 13.26 21.39 13.46
CA THR A 88 12.63 20.11 13.86
C THR A 88 11.67 20.30 15.04
N THR A 89 10.44 19.78 14.93
CA THR A 89 9.52 19.65 16.07
C THR A 89 9.52 18.21 16.55
N PHE A 90 9.82 17.98 17.83
CA PHE A 90 9.79 16.64 18.43
C PHE A 90 8.37 16.29 18.83
N VAL A 91 7.86 15.13 18.39
CA VAL A 91 6.65 14.53 18.96
C VAL A 91 6.98 13.14 19.50
N THR A 92 6.97 13.02 20.82
CA THR A 92 7.05 11.72 21.49
C THR A 92 5.67 11.08 21.47
N ALA A 93 5.51 9.93 20.81
CA ALA A 93 4.26 9.19 20.81
C ALA A 93 4.49 7.74 21.24
N VAL A 94 3.58 7.22 22.06
CA VAL A 94 3.65 5.82 22.53
C VAL A 94 3.01 4.95 21.45
N ALA A 95 3.80 4.50 20.47
CA ALA A 95 3.28 3.61 19.44
C ALA A 95 3.05 2.16 19.92
N GLN A 96 3.49 1.81 21.13
CA GLN A 96 3.23 0.50 21.72
C GLN A 96 1.78 0.40 22.18
N THR A 97 0.95 -0.33 21.42
CA THR A 97 -0.36 -0.76 21.90
C THR A 97 -0.61 -2.21 21.53
N ARG A 98 -0.06 -3.11 22.34
CA ARG A 98 -0.42 -4.53 22.38
C ARG A 98 -1.87 -4.76 22.89
N ASP A 99 -2.59 -3.69 23.21
CA ASP A 99 -3.85 -3.72 23.98
C ASP A 99 -5.11 -3.35 23.19
N PHE A 100 -5.08 -3.35 21.86
CA PHE A 100 -6.29 -3.04 21.06
C PHE A 100 -7.20 -4.25 20.75
N LEU A 101 -6.85 -5.45 21.23
CA LEU A 101 -7.66 -6.66 21.11
C LEU A 101 -7.89 -7.34 22.47
N GLY A 102 -8.66 -6.68 23.33
CA GLY A 102 -9.52 -7.39 24.30
C GLY A 102 -8.86 -8.29 25.36
N THR A 103 -7.63 -8.04 25.77
CA THR A 103 -7.08 -8.61 27.02
C THR A 103 -6.68 -7.49 27.97
N ARG A 104 -7.30 -7.54 29.15
CA ARG A 104 -6.97 -6.72 30.31
C ARG A 104 -5.49 -6.91 30.68
N ASP A 105 -4.88 -5.81 31.08
CA ASP A 105 -3.56 -5.69 31.74
C ASP A 105 -2.40 -5.46 30.74
N ASN A 106 -2.12 -4.20 30.35
CA ASN A 106 -1.15 -3.37 31.08
C ASN A 106 -1.16 -1.88 30.66
N VAL A 107 -1.15 -1.02 31.69
CA VAL A 107 -1.02 0.45 31.75
C VAL A 107 -0.39 1.15 30.53
N SER A 108 -1.22 1.52 29.55
CA SER A 108 -1.01 2.72 28.73
C SER A 108 -1.74 3.89 29.40
N THR A 109 -1.03 4.98 29.68
CA THR A 109 -1.62 6.23 30.19
C THR A 109 -2.21 7.10 29.07
N ASP A 110 -2.06 6.67 27.81
CA ASP A 110 -2.51 7.44 26.67
C ASP A 110 -4.03 7.28 26.49
N LYS A 111 -4.75 8.40 26.48
CA LYS A 111 -6.19 8.38 26.23
C LYS A 111 -6.39 8.07 24.74
N ALA A 112 -7.41 7.27 24.44
CA ALA A 112 -7.73 6.94 23.06
C ALA A 112 -8.73 7.96 22.51
N LYS A 113 -8.37 8.66 21.43
CA LYS A 113 -9.28 9.54 20.70
C LYS A 113 -10.35 8.70 20.03
N LYS A 114 -11.61 8.93 20.40
CA LYS A 114 -12.75 8.42 19.62
C LYS A 114 -13.04 9.41 18.52
N THR A 115 -12.78 8.99 17.28
CA THR A 115 -13.11 9.73 16.06
C THR A 115 -14.31 9.08 15.38
N ALA A 116 -14.87 9.74 14.36
CA ALA A 116 -15.97 9.17 13.57
C ALA A 116 -15.58 7.87 12.84
N LEU A 117 -14.27 7.64 12.64
CA LEU A 117 -13.73 6.51 11.88
C LEU A 117 -13.10 5.40 12.72
N GLY A 118 -12.98 5.60 14.03
CA GLY A 118 -12.45 4.60 14.96
C GLY A 118 -11.67 5.21 16.12
N THR A 119 -10.91 4.36 16.81
CA THR A 119 -10.10 4.76 17.96
C THR A 119 -8.62 4.73 17.62
N VAL A 120 -7.90 5.80 17.96
CA VAL A 120 -6.45 5.94 17.80
C VAL A 120 -5.90 6.57 19.08
N PRO A 121 -4.68 6.21 19.54
CA PRO A 121 -4.03 6.90 20.66
C PRO A 121 -3.92 8.41 20.41
N ASP A 122 -4.25 9.25 21.39
CA ASP A 122 -4.19 10.72 21.26
C ASP A 122 -2.78 11.15 20.82
N SER A 123 -1.73 10.54 21.38
CA SER A 123 -0.34 10.87 21.02
C SER A 123 0.00 10.60 19.55
N LEU A 124 -0.55 9.52 18.95
CA LEU A 124 -0.36 9.24 17.53
C LEU A 124 -1.18 10.17 16.65
N TYR A 125 -2.39 10.54 17.07
CA TYR A 125 -3.22 11.50 16.37
C TYR A 125 -2.55 12.89 16.31
N ASP A 126 -1.96 13.32 17.41
CA ASP A 126 -1.24 14.60 17.50
C ASP A 126 0.08 14.56 16.72
N ALA A 127 0.79 13.42 16.71
CA ALA A 127 2.03 13.26 15.95
C ALA A 127 1.86 13.35 14.43
N VAL A 128 0.71 12.90 13.92
CA VAL A 128 0.39 12.97 12.48
C VAL A 128 -0.29 14.28 12.08
N ALA A 129 -0.57 15.16 13.05
CA ALA A 129 -1.26 16.41 12.79
C ALA A 129 -0.39 17.38 11.98
N GLY A 130 -0.93 17.90 10.88
CA GLY A 130 -0.22 18.81 9.97
C GLY A 130 0.91 18.15 9.15
N VAL A 131 1.00 16.82 9.14
CA VAL A 131 1.99 16.08 8.34
C VAL A 131 1.51 15.91 6.89
N ASP A 132 2.36 16.27 5.94
CA ASP A 132 2.09 16.16 4.50
C ASP A 132 2.56 14.82 3.90
N LYS A 133 3.69 14.29 4.37
CA LYS A 133 4.29 13.02 3.89
C LYS A 133 4.83 12.18 5.04
N LEU A 134 4.82 10.86 4.86
CA LEU A 134 5.45 9.92 5.78
C LEU A 134 6.71 9.29 5.17
N VAL A 135 7.73 9.16 6.00
CA VAL A 135 8.94 8.40 5.72
C VAL A 135 9.08 7.31 6.76
N ILE A 136 9.26 6.07 6.33
CA ILE A 136 9.42 4.90 7.21
C ILE A 136 10.75 4.24 6.91
N CYS A 137 11.66 4.24 7.88
CA CYS A 137 12.97 3.62 7.78
C CYS A 137 12.98 2.32 8.59
N ASP A 138 13.15 1.18 7.92
CA ASP A 138 13.05 -0.16 8.51
C ASP A 138 14.03 -1.13 7.84
N CYS A 139 15.31 -0.74 7.83
CA CYS A 139 16.39 -1.42 7.10
C CYS A 139 17.61 -1.82 7.93
N ASP A 140 17.80 -1.26 9.14
CA ASP A 140 19.01 -1.53 9.96
C ASP A 140 18.91 -2.84 10.77
N ASP A 141 17.73 -3.22 11.29
CA ASP A 141 17.54 -4.46 12.05
C ASP A 141 16.50 -5.38 11.38
N PRO A 142 16.91 -6.55 10.84
CA PRO A 142 15.98 -7.48 10.21
C PRO A 142 15.13 -8.29 11.20
N SER A 143 15.37 -8.17 12.52
CA SER A 143 14.71 -8.97 13.55
C SER A 143 13.50 -8.31 14.21
N ASP A 144 13.31 -7.00 14.03
CA ASP A 144 12.25 -6.23 14.71
C ASP A 144 11.08 -5.90 13.75
N ASP A 145 10.01 -6.68 13.83
CA ASP A 145 8.82 -6.50 13.00
C ASP A 145 7.88 -5.41 13.52
N GLN A 146 8.10 -4.19 13.04
CA GLN A 146 7.30 -2.99 13.37
C GLN A 146 6.01 -2.83 12.55
N GLY A 147 5.51 -3.91 11.93
CA GLY A 147 4.35 -3.87 11.03
C GLY A 147 3.10 -3.28 11.67
N GLU A 148 2.77 -3.70 12.89
CA GLU A 148 1.61 -3.19 13.63
C GLU A 148 1.77 -1.70 14.00
N VAL A 149 2.96 -1.30 14.45
CA VAL A 149 3.29 0.09 14.79
C VAL A 149 3.12 0.98 13.56
N VAL A 150 3.75 0.62 12.44
CA VAL A 150 3.62 1.35 11.18
C VAL A 150 2.17 1.36 10.70
N GLY A 151 1.44 0.25 10.83
CA GLY A 151 0.01 0.17 10.52
C GLY A 151 -0.82 1.15 11.33
N ASN A 152 -0.52 1.31 12.62
CA ASN A 152 -1.21 2.25 13.51
C ASN A 152 -0.90 3.70 13.15
N VAL A 153 0.35 4.03 12.82
CA VAL A 153 0.73 5.39 12.36
C VAL A 153 0.02 5.73 11.04
N LEU A 154 0.04 4.82 10.06
CA LEU A 154 -0.63 5.02 8.77
C LEU A 154 -2.15 5.18 8.94
N ARG A 155 -2.74 4.41 9.85
CA ARG A 155 -4.16 4.54 10.22
C ARG A 155 -4.45 5.87 10.89
N ALA A 156 -3.63 6.28 11.85
CA ALA A 156 -3.75 7.58 12.53
C ALA A 156 -3.73 8.72 11.52
N TRP A 157 -2.77 8.70 10.59
CA TRP A 157 -2.65 9.74 9.56
C TRP A 157 -3.85 9.77 8.61
N GLN A 158 -4.37 8.59 8.22
CA GLN A 158 -5.60 8.51 7.41
C GLN A 158 -6.82 9.07 8.13
N ILE A 159 -6.96 8.75 9.41
CA ILE A 159 -8.06 9.25 10.25
C ILE A 159 -7.93 10.76 10.43
N TYR A 160 -6.75 11.26 10.81
CA TYR A 160 -6.48 12.69 10.93
C TYR A 160 -6.81 13.43 9.64
N ARG A 161 -6.35 12.95 8.48
CA ARG A 161 -6.66 13.60 7.19
C ARG A 161 -8.14 13.59 6.86
N GLN A 162 -8.85 12.55 7.26
CA GLN A 162 -10.29 12.47 7.04
C GLN A 162 -11.08 13.37 7.99
N ASP A 163 -10.68 13.43 9.26
CA ASP A 163 -11.29 14.28 10.28
C ASP A 163 -10.96 15.76 10.03
N PHE A 164 -9.70 16.11 9.75
CA PHE A 164 -9.30 17.47 9.40
C PHE A 164 -9.98 17.98 8.11
N ALA A 165 -10.28 17.08 7.17
CA ALA A 165 -11.05 17.38 5.96
C ALA A 165 -12.56 17.18 6.16
N GLU A 166 -13.06 17.58 7.34
CA GLU A 166 -14.27 17.18 8.09
C GLU A 166 -15.62 17.16 7.34
N SER A 167 -15.68 17.50 6.05
CA SER A 167 -16.92 17.50 5.27
C SER A 167 -16.85 16.93 3.85
N GLN A 168 -15.70 16.46 3.34
CA GLN A 168 -15.63 15.96 1.96
C GLN A 168 -14.91 14.63 1.78
N ARG A 169 -15.66 13.61 1.33
CA ARG A 169 -15.13 12.38 0.69
C ARG A 169 -14.11 12.67 -0.44
N ALA A 170 -14.05 13.92 -0.91
CA ALA A 170 -13.08 14.43 -1.87
C ALA A 170 -11.61 14.20 -1.43
N TYR A 171 -11.31 14.18 -0.13
CA TYR A 171 -9.92 14.13 0.37
C TYR A 171 -9.43 12.73 0.79
N SER A 172 -10.32 11.73 0.82
CA SER A 172 -9.91 10.37 1.19
C SER A 172 -9.00 9.75 0.13
N SER A 173 -7.84 9.23 0.53
CA SER A 173 -6.88 8.59 -0.39
C SER A 173 -7.43 7.34 -1.09
N LYS A 174 -8.44 6.70 -0.49
CA LYS A 174 -9.12 5.53 -1.02
C LYS A 174 -10.60 5.52 -0.65
N VAL A 175 -11.45 5.04 -1.55
CA VAL A 175 -12.88 4.87 -1.31
C VAL A 175 -13.23 3.40 -1.37
N GLN A 176 -13.99 2.91 -0.40
CA GLN A 176 -14.50 1.55 -0.42
C GLN A 176 -15.62 1.41 -1.45
N VAL A 177 -15.41 0.53 -2.43
CA VAL A 177 -16.39 0.21 -3.47
C VAL A 177 -17.28 -0.94 -3.00
N PHE A 178 -16.66 -2.01 -2.50
CA PHE A 178 -17.36 -3.17 -1.93
C PHE A 178 -16.70 -3.64 -0.63
N ASN A 179 -17.52 -4.03 0.34
CA ASN A 179 -17.14 -4.71 1.57
C ASN A 179 -17.84 -6.07 1.63
N PHE A 180 -17.15 -7.16 1.31
CA PHE A 180 -17.79 -8.46 1.23
C PHE A 180 -18.11 -9.09 2.59
N GLN A 181 -17.68 -8.46 3.70
CA GLN A 181 -18.20 -8.78 5.02
C GLN A 181 -19.69 -8.40 5.13
N ARG A 182 -20.13 -7.35 4.44
CA ARG A 182 -21.54 -6.92 4.39
C ARG A 182 -22.33 -7.82 3.45
N SER A 183 -23.42 -8.39 3.94
CA SER A 183 -24.29 -9.26 3.12
C SER A 183 -24.85 -8.53 1.91
N THR A 184 -25.18 -7.25 2.06
CA THR A 184 -25.66 -6.38 0.97
C THR A 184 -24.71 -6.30 -0.20
N ASP A 185 -23.41 -6.31 0.04
CA ASP A 185 -22.40 -6.19 -1.02
C ASP A 185 -22.10 -7.57 -1.62
N PHE A 186 -22.12 -8.61 -0.78
CA PHE A 186 -21.92 -10.00 -1.19
C PHE A 186 -23.01 -10.50 -2.15
N GLU A 187 -24.28 -10.25 -1.82
CA GLU A 187 -25.45 -10.74 -2.56
C GLU A 187 -25.62 -10.07 -3.93
N LEU A 188 -24.99 -8.92 -4.16
CA LEU A 188 -25.03 -8.23 -5.45
C LEU A 188 -24.20 -8.94 -6.52
N TRP A 189 -23.18 -9.69 -6.11
CA TRP A 189 -22.26 -10.36 -7.00
C TRP A 189 -22.77 -11.77 -7.31
N ASP A 190 -22.68 -12.19 -8.57
CA ASP A 190 -23.07 -13.53 -8.99
C ASP A 190 -22.06 -14.06 -10.01
N LEU A 191 -22.03 -15.38 -10.18
CA LEU A 191 -21.30 -16.01 -11.26
C LEU A 191 -21.98 -15.72 -12.60
N GLU A 192 -21.18 -15.54 -13.64
CA GLU A 192 -21.71 -15.48 -15.00
C GLU A 192 -22.34 -16.85 -15.34
N ARG A 193 -23.67 -16.88 -15.47
CA ARG A 193 -24.43 -18.13 -15.69
C ARG A 193 -24.36 -18.58 -17.15
N GLN A 194 -24.30 -19.89 -17.34
CA GLN A 194 -24.27 -20.60 -18.62
C GLN A 194 -25.54 -20.32 -19.45
N TYR A 195 -25.43 -19.50 -20.49
CA TYR A 195 -26.10 -19.81 -21.75
C TYR A 195 -25.14 -20.65 -22.59
N PRO A 196 -25.60 -21.59 -23.43
CA PRO A 196 -24.73 -22.42 -24.27
C PRO A 196 -23.88 -21.63 -25.28
N SER A 197 -24.05 -20.31 -25.38
CA SER A 197 -23.19 -19.38 -26.13
C SER A 197 -22.18 -18.60 -25.28
N ASP A 198 -22.21 -18.72 -23.94
CA ASP A 198 -21.52 -17.78 -23.03
C ASP A 198 -20.48 -18.48 -22.12
N MET A 199 -19.20 -18.24 -22.45
CA MET A 199 -17.95 -18.03 -21.68
C MET A 199 -17.63 -18.74 -20.34
N CYS A 200 -18.47 -19.63 -19.81
CA CYS A 200 -18.12 -20.55 -18.72
C CYS A 200 -17.94 -21.96 -19.31
N TYR A 201 -16.77 -22.24 -19.87
CA TYR A 201 -16.42 -23.52 -20.48
C TYR A 201 -15.46 -24.30 -19.57
N GLY A 202 -15.52 -25.64 -19.57
CA GLY A 202 -14.63 -26.51 -18.81
C GLY A 202 -14.82 -26.55 -17.27
N VAL A 203 -15.70 -25.72 -16.71
CA VAL A 203 -15.99 -25.65 -15.26
C VAL A 203 -16.81 -26.86 -14.83
N GLN A 204 -16.30 -27.65 -13.88
CA GLN A 204 -17.09 -28.70 -13.22
C GLN A 204 -18.04 -28.10 -12.19
N ARG A 205 -17.49 -27.27 -11.32
CA ARG A 205 -18.20 -26.64 -10.20
C ARG A 205 -17.56 -25.31 -9.92
N ALA A 206 -18.37 -24.25 -9.85
CA ALA A 206 -17.96 -22.96 -9.33
C ALA A 206 -18.98 -22.49 -8.30
N GLY A 207 -18.53 -21.68 -7.35
CA GLY A 207 -19.36 -21.16 -6.27
C GLY A 207 -18.91 -19.78 -5.86
N TRP A 208 -19.91 -18.92 -5.66
CA TRP A 208 -19.80 -17.70 -4.87
C TRP A 208 -20.58 -17.93 -3.58
N THR A 209 -19.87 -18.15 -2.47
CA THR A 209 -20.48 -18.57 -1.21
C THR A 209 -19.83 -17.88 -0.02
N ARG A 210 -20.40 -18.02 1.17
CA ARG A 210 -19.75 -17.67 2.43
C ARG A 210 -19.29 -18.93 3.14
N ASN A 211 -18.11 -18.87 3.74
CA ASN A 211 -17.70 -19.90 4.69
C ASN A 211 -18.49 -19.75 6.01
N GLU A 212 -18.30 -20.68 6.95
CA GLU A 212 -18.96 -20.67 8.27
C GLU A 212 -18.74 -19.38 9.07
N ARG A 213 -17.72 -18.60 8.72
CA ARG A 213 -17.35 -17.34 9.38
C ARG A 213 -17.84 -16.10 8.64
N GLY A 214 -18.62 -16.26 7.57
CA GLY A 214 -19.16 -15.17 6.78
C GLY A 214 -18.19 -14.54 5.77
N THR A 215 -17.00 -15.12 5.57
CA THR A 215 -16.06 -14.65 4.54
C THR A 215 -16.54 -15.06 3.16
N ALA A 216 -16.57 -14.11 2.23
CA ALA A 216 -16.96 -14.35 0.86
C ALA A 216 -15.88 -15.13 0.09
N LEU A 217 -16.30 -16.17 -0.62
CA LEU A 217 -15.44 -17.17 -1.21
C LEU A 217 -15.83 -17.42 -2.66
N PHE A 218 -14.89 -17.12 -3.56
CA PHE A 218 -14.94 -17.48 -4.97
C PHE A 218 -14.11 -18.75 -5.17
N ILE A 219 -14.78 -19.87 -5.42
CA ILE A 219 -14.15 -21.18 -5.57
C ILE A 219 -14.60 -21.84 -6.85
N GLY A 220 -13.73 -22.67 -7.41
CA GLY A 220 -14.13 -23.53 -8.50
C GLY A 220 -13.11 -24.61 -8.82
N GLN A 221 -13.59 -25.59 -9.57
CA GLN A 221 -12.83 -26.73 -10.07
C GLN A 221 -13.18 -26.93 -11.54
N PHE A 222 -12.16 -27.20 -12.36
CA PHE A 222 -12.31 -27.49 -13.79
C PHE A 222 -11.88 -28.93 -14.08
N PHE A 223 -12.60 -29.58 -14.99
CA PHE A 223 -12.16 -30.87 -15.53
C PHE A 223 -11.28 -30.71 -16.76
N GLU A 224 -11.52 -29.67 -17.54
CA GLU A 224 -10.82 -29.46 -18.78
C GLU A 224 -9.54 -28.65 -18.58
N PRO A 225 -8.50 -28.87 -19.42
CA PRO A 225 -7.30 -28.03 -19.44
C PRO A 225 -7.60 -26.58 -19.81
N LEU A 226 -8.67 -26.33 -20.56
CA LEU A 226 -9.12 -25.02 -20.98
C LEU A 226 -10.48 -24.73 -20.34
N GLY A 227 -10.53 -23.69 -19.53
CA GLY A 227 -11.75 -23.25 -18.90
C GLY A 227 -11.63 -21.87 -18.30
N GLN A 228 -12.79 -21.24 -18.13
CA GLN A 228 -12.92 -19.90 -17.61
C GLN A 228 -14.12 -19.81 -16.66
N CYS A 229 -13.97 -19.04 -15.58
CA CYS A 229 -15.07 -18.69 -14.68
C CYS A 229 -14.97 -17.22 -14.29
N GLN A 230 -16.08 -16.50 -14.42
CA GLN A 230 -16.18 -15.08 -14.06
C GLN A 230 -17.17 -14.87 -12.92
N LEU A 231 -16.70 -14.18 -11.88
CA LEU A 231 -17.50 -13.60 -10.82
C LEU A 231 -17.69 -12.11 -11.14
N ARG A 232 -18.95 -11.64 -11.21
CA ARG A 232 -19.27 -10.29 -11.67
C ARG A 232 -20.14 -9.52 -10.69
N SER A 233 -19.86 -8.22 -10.60
CA SER A 233 -20.74 -7.23 -9.98
C SER A 233 -22.01 -7.01 -10.82
N PRO A 234 -23.07 -6.39 -10.27
CA PRO A 234 -24.22 -5.97 -11.08
C PRO A 234 -23.81 -4.86 -12.06
N LYS A 235 -24.73 -4.44 -12.93
CA LYS A 235 -24.49 -3.22 -13.72
C LYS A 235 -24.52 -2.00 -12.79
N LEU A 236 -23.37 -1.35 -12.68
CA LEU A 236 -23.11 -0.16 -11.89
C LEU A 236 -23.08 1.08 -12.81
N LYS A 237 -23.03 2.26 -12.20
CA LYS A 237 -22.68 3.51 -12.89
C LYS A 237 -21.61 4.21 -12.06
N LEU A 238 -20.37 3.80 -12.25
CA LEU A 238 -19.23 4.31 -11.48
C LEU A 238 -18.41 5.26 -12.34
N ASN A 239 -18.02 6.38 -11.72
CA ASN A 239 -17.12 7.34 -12.31
C ASN A 239 -15.78 7.31 -11.57
N PHE A 240 -14.77 6.76 -12.23
CA PHE A 240 -13.41 6.65 -11.72
C PHE A 240 -12.44 7.68 -12.32
N SER A 241 -12.93 8.76 -12.94
CA SER A 241 -12.07 9.82 -13.52
C SER A 241 -11.02 10.39 -12.54
N ARG A 242 -11.36 10.46 -11.25
CA ARG A 242 -10.47 10.96 -10.17
C ARG A 242 -9.64 9.87 -9.49
N PHE A 243 -9.69 8.64 -9.98
CA PHE A 243 -9.05 7.48 -9.36
C PHE A 243 -7.93 6.95 -10.26
N GLY A 244 -6.86 6.47 -9.62
CA GLY A 244 -5.70 5.90 -10.29
C GLY A 244 -5.85 4.40 -10.54
N GLY A 245 -6.71 3.72 -9.78
CA GLY A 245 -6.93 2.30 -9.91
C GLY A 245 -7.74 1.69 -8.77
N ILE A 246 -7.69 0.36 -8.68
CA ILE A 246 -8.44 -0.47 -7.73
C ILE A 246 -7.46 -1.25 -6.83
N ILE A 247 -7.84 -1.49 -5.57
CA ILE A 247 -7.17 -2.40 -4.64
C ILE A 247 -8.14 -3.54 -4.32
N LEU A 248 -7.67 -4.77 -4.51
CA LEU A 248 -8.33 -6.00 -4.11
C LEU A 248 -7.58 -6.60 -2.91
N CYS A 249 -8.31 -6.88 -1.84
CA CYS A 249 -7.81 -7.68 -0.72
C CYS A 249 -8.42 -9.07 -0.79
N ALA A 250 -7.59 -10.07 -1.05
CA ALA A 250 -8.02 -11.43 -1.20
C ALA A 250 -7.02 -12.41 -0.58
N TYR A 251 -7.49 -13.56 -0.11
CA TYR A 251 -6.63 -14.66 0.31
C TYR A 251 -6.79 -15.80 -0.68
N ASN A 252 -5.67 -16.41 -1.08
CA ASN A 252 -5.70 -17.58 -1.94
C ASN A 252 -5.46 -18.84 -1.09
N ALA A 253 -6.48 -19.70 -0.96
CA ALA A 253 -6.40 -20.96 -0.21
C ALA A 253 -5.74 -22.09 -0.98
N ALA A 254 -5.68 -21.95 -2.29
CA ALA A 254 -5.28 -23.00 -3.20
C ALA A 254 -3.77 -22.93 -3.45
N VAL A 255 -3.35 -23.51 -4.56
CA VAL A 255 -1.99 -23.34 -5.09
C VAL A 255 -1.82 -21.92 -5.64
N LYS A 256 -0.57 -21.56 -5.95
CA LYS A 256 -0.25 -20.34 -6.68
C LYS A 256 -1.05 -20.32 -7.98
N ASN A 257 -1.88 -19.30 -8.14
CA ASN A 257 -2.86 -19.21 -9.22
C ASN A 257 -2.86 -17.79 -9.78
N LYS A 258 -3.08 -17.68 -11.09
CA LYS A 258 -3.32 -16.41 -11.76
C LYS A 258 -4.80 -16.11 -11.84
N PHE A 259 -5.12 -14.84 -11.67
CA PHE A 259 -6.46 -14.29 -11.79
C PHE A 259 -6.40 -13.04 -12.65
N SER A 260 -7.54 -12.65 -13.20
CA SER A 260 -7.68 -11.39 -13.91
C SER A 260 -8.80 -10.58 -13.29
N PHE A 261 -8.56 -9.31 -12.98
CA PHE A 261 -9.62 -8.37 -12.64
C PHE A 261 -10.07 -7.67 -13.90
N PHE A 262 -11.37 -7.69 -14.18
CA PHE A 262 -11.91 -7.06 -15.38
C PHE A 262 -12.81 -5.87 -15.04
N VAL A 263 -12.82 -4.90 -15.96
CA VAL A 263 -13.70 -3.75 -15.96
C VAL A 263 -14.36 -3.63 -17.33
N ARG A 264 -15.66 -3.37 -17.34
CA ARG A 264 -16.48 -3.16 -18.55
C ARG A 264 -17.01 -1.73 -18.53
N THR A 265 -17.01 -1.08 -19.69
CA THR A 265 -17.62 0.24 -19.93
C THR A 265 -18.99 0.08 -20.60
N SER A 266 -19.75 1.16 -20.79
CA SER A 266 -21.06 1.07 -21.46
C SER A 266 -20.98 0.49 -22.88
N ASP A 267 -19.80 0.55 -23.50
CA ASP A 267 -19.55 0.05 -24.84
C ASP A 267 -19.52 -1.48 -24.94
N PHE A 268 -19.33 -2.16 -23.80
CA PHE A 268 -19.14 -3.61 -23.73
C PHE A 268 -20.24 -4.41 -24.46
N GLU A 269 -21.50 -3.96 -24.41
CA GLU A 269 -22.59 -4.68 -25.08
C GLU A 269 -22.46 -4.70 -26.60
N ARG A 270 -21.80 -3.68 -27.18
CA ARG A 270 -21.57 -3.60 -28.63
C ARG A 270 -20.24 -4.22 -29.02
N SER A 271 -19.16 -3.89 -28.31
CA SER A 271 -17.80 -4.27 -28.70
C SER A 271 -17.37 -5.64 -28.15
N ARG A 272 -17.99 -6.11 -27.06
CA ARG A 272 -17.54 -7.29 -26.29
C ARG A 272 -16.07 -7.20 -25.83
N VAL A 273 -15.57 -5.97 -25.70
CA VAL A 273 -14.22 -5.67 -25.21
C VAL A 273 -14.30 -5.30 -23.74
N GLN A 274 -13.44 -5.90 -22.92
CA GLN A 274 -13.27 -5.57 -21.51
C GLN A 274 -11.81 -5.22 -21.22
N PHE A 275 -11.59 -4.48 -20.14
CA PHE A 275 -10.25 -4.10 -19.69
C PHE A 275 -9.83 -5.01 -18.56
N GLU A 276 -8.70 -5.69 -18.70
CA GLU A 276 -8.23 -6.68 -17.74
C GLU A 276 -6.87 -6.31 -17.15
N PHE A 277 -6.72 -6.62 -15.87
CA PHE A 277 -5.44 -6.63 -15.17
C PHE A 277 -5.19 -8.06 -14.67
N GLU A 278 -4.13 -8.70 -15.15
CA GLU A 278 -3.72 -10.03 -14.69
C GLU A 278 -2.82 -9.90 -13.47
N PHE A 279 -3.03 -10.77 -12.48
CA PHE A 279 -2.23 -10.80 -11.26
C PHE A 279 -2.09 -12.21 -10.72
N GLU A 280 -0.97 -12.47 -10.06
CA GLU A 280 -0.69 -13.74 -9.42
C GLU A 280 -0.94 -13.67 -7.91
N CYS A 281 -1.54 -14.72 -7.34
CA CYS A 281 -1.77 -14.82 -5.90
C CYS A 281 -0.99 -15.99 -5.30
N GLU A 282 -0.18 -15.70 -4.29
CA GLU A 282 0.61 -16.71 -3.57
C GLU A 282 -0.28 -17.65 -2.77
N ALA A 283 0.11 -18.92 -2.72
CA ALA A 283 -0.63 -19.95 -2.00
C ALA A 283 -0.69 -19.66 -0.49
N SER A 284 -1.85 -19.94 0.12
CA SER A 284 -2.08 -19.84 1.57
C SER A 284 -1.68 -18.48 2.18
N SER A 285 -1.96 -17.40 1.46
CA SER A 285 -1.55 -16.06 1.87
C SER A 285 -2.59 -14.99 1.52
N TRP A 286 -2.53 -13.87 2.26
CA TRP A 286 -3.23 -12.64 1.91
C TRP A 286 -2.47 -11.91 0.81
N ASN A 287 -3.20 -11.51 -0.22
CA ASN A 287 -2.73 -10.79 -1.39
C ASN A 287 -3.43 -9.43 -1.44
N TYR A 288 -2.62 -8.37 -1.52
CA TYR A 288 -3.07 -6.98 -1.63
C TYR A 288 -2.74 -6.48 -3.03
N VAL A 289 -3.66 -6.73 -3.96
CA VAL A 289 -3.43 -6.49 -5.38
C VAL A 289 -3.82 -5.07 -5.71
N ARG A 290 -2.84 -4.24 -6.07
CA ARG A 290 -3.05 -2.88 -6.55
C ARG A 290 -3.07 -2.90 -8.07
N MET A 291 -4.16 -2.41 -8.66
CA MET A 291 -4.47 -2.55 -10.08
C MET A 291 -4.67 -1.16 -10.68
N PRO A 292 -3.60 -0.53 -11.18
CA PRO A 292 -3.64 0.77 -11.83
C PRO A 292 -4.44 0.72 -13.13
N PHE A 293 -5.26 1.74 -13.38
CA PHE A 293 -6.08 1.77 -14.59
C PHE A 293 -5.27 1.96 -15.88
N ASN A 294 -4.09 2.57 -15.81
CA ASN A 294 -3.15 2.67 -16.94
C ASN A 294 -2.48 1.33 -17.28
N ALA A 295 -2.49 0.36 -16.35
CA ALA A 295 -1.95 -0.98 -16.58
C ALA A 295 -2.98 -1.98 -17.12
N MET A 296 -4.26 -1.60 -17.19
CA MET A 296 -5.31 -2.46 -17.72
C MET A 296 -5.20 -2.58 -19.25
N LYS A 297 -5.26 -3.80 -19.75
CA LYS A 297 -5.17 -4.12 -21.18
C LYS A 297 -6.57 -4.35 -21.74
N ALA A 298 -6.87 -3.77 -22.89
CA ALA A 298 -8.09 -4.08 -23.61
C ALA A 298 -7.99 -5.50 -24.19
N VAL A 299 -8.96 -6.35 -23.87
CA VAL A 299 -9.02 -7.74 -24.30
C VAL A 299 -10.45 -8.12 -24.67
N ARG A 300 -10.58 -9.20 -25.43
CA ARG A 300 -11.86 -9.88 -25.64
C ARG A 300 -12.30 -10.58 -24.34
N THR A 301 -13.57 -10.97 -24.27
CA THR A 301 -14.13 -11.68 -23.10
C THR A 301 -13.43 -13.00 -22.76
N ASP A 302 -12.81 -13.65 -23.75
CA ASP A 302 -12.01 -14.87 -23.57
C ASP A 302 -10.62 -14.59 -22.96
N GLY A 303 -10.25 -13.31 -22.83
CA GLY A 303 -8.93 -12.88 -22.37
C GLY A 303 -7.91 -12.73 -23.50
N MET A 304 -8.30 -13.01 -24.75
CA MET A 304 -7.39 -12.85 -25.88
C MET A 304 -7.15 -11.36 -26.18
N PRO A 305 -5.90 -10.97 -26.53
CA PRO A 305 -5.61 -9.61 -26.93
C PRO A 305 -6.40 -9.21 -28.17
N LEU A 306 -6.66 -7.90 -28.31
CA LEU A 306 -7.30 -7.37 -29.51
C LEU A 306 -6.38 -7.52 -30.73
N PRO A 307 -6.94 -7.61 -31.95
CA PRO A 307 -6.15 -7.57 -33.18
C PRO A 307 -5.26 -6.32 -33.23
N GLU A 308 -4.07 -6.46 -33.82
CA GLU A 308 -3.13 -5.34 -33.98
C GLU A 308 -3.80 -4.15 -34.70
N GLY A 309 -3.58 -2.94 -34.17
CA GLY A 309 -4.15 -1.70 -34.69
C GLY A 309 -5.54 -1.34 -34.16
N LEU A 310 -6.21 -2.23 -33.39
CA LEU A 310 -7.44 -1.89 -32.69
C LEU A 310 -7.12 -1.37 -31.28
N GLU A 311 -6.96 -0.05 -31.16
CA GLU A 311 -6.81 0.60 -29.86
C GLU A 311 -8.18 1.03 -29.31
N VAL A 312 -8.49 0.57 -28.10
CA VAL A 312 -9.70 0.96 -27.37
C VAL A 312 -9.28 1.67 -26.10
N GLU A 313 -9.66 2.94 -26.00
CA GLU A 313 -9.35 3.75 -24.83
C GLU A 313 -10.23 3.37 -23.63
N PHE A 314 -9.61 3.25 -22.46
CA PHE A 314 -10.32 2.98 -21.21
C PHE A 314 -10.95 4.24 -20.60
N ARG A 315 -12.25 4.44 -20.84
CA ARG A 315 -13.05 5.53 -20.27
C ARG A 315 -13.44 5.26 -18.81
N ARG A 316 -12.67 5.83 -17.87
CA ARG A 316 -12.82 5.59 -16.42
C ARG A 316 -14.11 6.17 -15.84
N GLU A 317 -14.66 7.19 -16.47
CA GLU A 317 -15.89 7.88 -16.08
C GLU A 317 -17.17 7.07 -16.33
N ASP A 318 -17.07 5.99 -17.11
CA ASP A 318 -18.20 5.20 -17.61
C ASP A 318 -18.02 3.71 -17.30
N VAL A 319 -17.60 3.40 -16.07
CA VAL A 319 -17.47 2.00 -15.63
C VAL A 319 -18.84 1.46 -15.22
N VAL A 320 -19.28 0.43 -15.96
CA VAL A 320 -20.62 -0.16 -15.78
C VAL A 320 -20.60 -1.53 -15.14
N GLN A 321 -19.48 -2.24 -15.13
CA GLN A 321 -19.38 -3.53 -14.45
C GLN A 321 -17.91 -3.83 -14.16
N MET A 322 -17.66 -4.57 -13.10
CA MET A 322 -16.36 -5.14 -12.78
C MET A 322 -16.49 -6.58 -12.30
N GLY A 323 -15.39 -7.31 -12.28
CA GLY A 323 -15.39 -8.67 -11.77
C GLY A 323 -14.01 -9.28 -11.68
N ILE A 324 -13.99 -10.53 -11.25
CA ILE A 324 -12.78 -11.35 -11.13
C ILE A 324 -12.97 -12.58 -12.01
N CYS A 325 -11.96 -12.88 -12.80
CA CYS A 325 -11.91 -14.01 -13.70
C CYS A 325 -10.80 -14.96 -13.27
N PHE A 326 -11.09 -16.25 -13.30
CA PHE A 326 -10.09 -17.29 -13.25
C PHE A 326 -10.09 -18.02 -14.59
N ARG A 327 -8.90 -18.25 -15.15
CA ARG A 327 -8.69 -19.00 -16.39
C ARG A 327 -7.68 -20.10 -16.13
N THR A 328 -7.90 -21.27 -16.70
CA THR A 328 -6.88 -22.31 -16.71
C THR A 328 -5.87 -21.99 -17.80
N GLU A 329 -4.59 -22.16 -17.49
CA GLU A 329 -3.51 -22.05 -18.46
C GLU A 329 -3.46 -23.37 -19.23
N GLY A 330 -3.64 -23.33 -20.55
CA GLY A 330 -3.76 -24.51 -21.43
C GLY A 330 -2.51 -25.40 -21.54
N GLU A 331 -1.56 -25.29 -20.61
CA GLU A 331 -0.49 -26.27 -20.47
C GLU A 331 -1.07 -27.56 -19.88
N GLU A 332 -0.75 -28.70 -20.50
CA GLU A 332 -1.01 -30.02 -19.94
C GLU A 332 -0.25 -30.16 -18.61
N ARG A 333 -0.83 -29.65 -17.51
CA ARG A 333 -0.34 -29.96 -16.17
C ARG A 333 -0.49 -31.47 -15.98
N VAL A 334 0.62 -32.19 -16.18
CA VAL A 334 0.71 -33.65 -16.09
C VAL A 334 0.02 -34.12 -14.80
N TYR A 335 -0.99 -34.97 -14.97
CA TYR A 335 -1.79 -35.62 -13.93
C TYR A 335 -0.96 -36.01 -12.68
N LYS A 336 -1.11 -35.25 -11.59
CA LYS A 336 -0.69 -35.66 -10.24
C LYS A 336 -1.78 -35.37 -9.20
N GLY A 337 -2.88 -36.14 -9.27
CA GLY A 337 -3.89 -36.27 -8.19
C GLY A 337 -5.09 -35.32 -8.21
N ASP A 338 -6.00 -35.51 -7.24
CA ASP A 338 -7.38 -34.95 -7.11
C ASP A 338 -7.52 -33.41 -6.98
N ARG A 339 -6.46 -32.63 -7.21
CA ARG A 339 -6.46 -31.15 -7.01
C ARG A 339 -6.14 -30.34 -8.28
N LEU A 340 -6.30 -30.93 -9.46
CA LEU A 340 -6.12 -30.21 -10.73
C LEU A 340 -7.16 -29.10 -10.92
N ASN A 341 -6.71 -27.96 -11.45
CA ASN A 341 -7.49 -26.79 -11.82
C ASN A 341 -8.51 -26.34 -10.76
N TYR A 342 -8.08 -26.32 -9.50
CA TYR A 342 -8.85 -25.77 -8.40
C TYR A 342 -8.36 -24.38 -8.03
N PHE A 343 -9.31 -23.45 -7.86
CA PHE A 343 -9.02 -22.14 -7.30
C PHE A 343 -9.91 -21.87 -6.08
N SER A 344 -9.37 -21.08 -5.16
CA SER A 344 -10.07 -20.70 -3.95
C SER A 344 -9.59 -19.34 -3.50
N LEU A 345 -10.37 -18.33 -3.85
CA LEU A 345 -10.07 -16.94 -3.58
C LEU A 345 -11.14 -16.40 -2.62
N ALA A 346 -10.77 -16.20 -1.36
CA ALA A 346 -11.63 -15.46 -0.45
C ALA A 346 -11.38 -13.97 -0.65
N ILE A 347 -12.46 -13.19 -0.73
CA ILE A 347 -12.38 -11.76 -1.04
C ILE A 347 -12.93 -10.99 0.15
N ASP A 348 -12.14 -10.04 0.66
CA ASP A 348 -12.53 -9.21 1.79
C ASP A 348 -13.15 -7.89 1.32
N TYR A 349 -12.45 -7.14 0.47
CA TYR A 349 -12.95 -5.87 -0.06
C TYR A 349 -12.37 -5.51 -1.42
N ILE A 350 -13.05 -4.58 -2.08
CA ILE A 350 -12.58 -3.83 -3.24
C ILE A 350 -12.63 -2.34 -2.90
N LYS A 351 -11.50 -1.64 -3.10
CA LYS A 351 -11.36 -0.19 -2.87
C LYS A 351 -10.84 0.47 -4.13
N ALA A 352 -11.17 1.73 -4.37
CA ALA A 352 -10.57 2.55 -5.42
C ALA A 352 -9.60 3.54 -4.77
N PHE A 353 -8.37 3.65 -5.28
CA PHE A 353 -7.38 4.61 -4.77
C PHE A 353 -7.30 5.83 -5.69
N ARG A 354 -7.10 7.01 -5.10
CA ARG A 354 -7.02 8.26 -5.86
C ARG A 354 -5.74 8.33 -6.68
N SER A 355 -5.82 9.01 -7.82
CA SER A 355 -4.62 9.43 -8.56
C SER A 355 -3.83 10.40 -7.68
N GLN A 356 -2.52 10.24 -7.61
CA GLN A 356 -1.62 11.13 -6.88
C GLN A 356 -0.48 11.52 -7.81
N LYS A 357 -0.06 12.79 -7.74
CA LYS A 357 1.08 13.31 -8.51
C LYS A 357 2.40 12.89 -7.89
N GLU A 358 2.43 12.67 -6.58
CA GLU A 358 3.64 12.32 -5.84
C GLU A 358 3.34 11.25 -4.78
N PRO A 359 4.37 10.51 -4.33
CA PRO A 359 4.25 9.60 -3.21
C PRO A 359 3.83 10.33 -1.93
N GLN A 360 2.94 9.70 -1.17
CA GLN A 360 2.51 10.15 0.16
C GLN A 360 3.32 9.49 1.27
N VAL A 361 3.79 8.26 1.01
CA VAL A 361 4.62 7.47 1.92
C VAL A 361 5.87 7.02 1.17
N VAL A 362 7.05 7.24 1.73
CA VAL A 362 8.28 6.61 1.22
C VAL A 362 8.80 5.65 2.29
N TYR A 363 8.82 4.36 1.95
CA TYR A 363 9.31 3.30 2.81
C TYR A 363 10.70 2.87 2.34
N VAL A 364 11.62 2.68 3.28
CA VAL A 364 12.93 2.07 3.07
C VAL A 364 13.01 0.82 3.93
N GLY A 365 13.31 -0.33 3.33
CA GLY A 365 13.51 -1.55 4.09
C GLY A 365 14.46 -2.54 3.43
N SER A 366 14.83 -3.58 4.16
CA SER A 366 15.69 -4.65 3.62
C SER A 366 14.93 -5.54 2.62
N ALA A 367 15.57 -5.90 1.51
CA ALA A 367 15.01 -6.86 0.56
C ALA A 367 15.00 -8.30 1.10
N GLU A 368 16.04 -8.69 1.86
CA GLU A 368 16.23 -10.05 2.43
C GLU A 368 15.14 -10.47 3.43
N ARG A 369 14.43 -9.49 4.02
CA ARG A 369 13.35 -9.72 5.00
C ARG A 369 12.19 -10.58 4.46
N THR A 370 12.12 -10.69 3.15
CA THR A 370 11.04 -11.31 2.42
C THR A 370 11.23 -12.83 2.26
N GLU A 371 12.47 -13.28 2.04
CA GLU A 371 12.78 -14.68 1.72
C GLU A 371 12.72 -15.60 2.94
N ARG A 372 13.16 -15.11 4.11
CA ARG A 372 13.18 -15.91 5.35
C ARG A 372 11.79 -16.33 5.83
N LYS A 373 10.74 -15.59 5.47
CA LYS A 373 9.35 -15.91 5.85
C LYS A 373 8.61 -16.81 4.86
N ALA A 374 8.99 -16.82 3.58
CA ALA A 374 8.47 -17.80 2.62
C ALA A 374 8.75 -19.24 3.10
N HIS A 375 9.91 -19.46 3.74
CA HIS A 375 10.30 -20.75 4.32
C HIS A 375 9.70 -21.02 5.72
N ALA A 376 9.56 -20.01 6.59
CA ALA A 376 8.98 -20.19 7.93
C ALA A 376 7.46 -20.43 7.94
N THR A 377 6.74 -20.09 6.87
CA THR A 377 5.28 -20.29 6.77
C THR A 377 4.89 -21.78 6.67
N GLN A 378 5.84 -22.70 6.42
CA GLN A 378 5.58 -24.14 6.45
C GLN A 378 5.36 -24.72 7.86
N ALA A 379 5.73 -24.00 8.92
CA ALA A 379 5.68 -24.51 10.30
C ALA A 379 4.39 -24.14 11.08
N GLU A 380 3.55 -23.21 10.59
CA GLU A 380 2.25 -22.89 11.22
C GLU A 380 1.14 -23.86 10.78
N GLY A 381 1.44 -25.16 10.80
CA GLY A 381 0.44 -26.21 10.67
C GLY A 381 -0.32 -26.43 11.97
N GLN A 382 -1.23 -25.52 12.37
CA GLN A 382 -2.31 -25.82 13.35
C GLN A 382 -3.35 -24.71 13.64
N ARG A 383 -3.30 -23.55 12.98
CA ARG A 383 -4.41 -22.58 12.99
C ARG A 383 -5.04 -22.55 11.60
N GLY A 384 -6.30 -22.96 11.48
CA GLY A 384 -6.97 -23.13 10.18
C GLY A 384 -6.80 -21.91 9.26
N PRO A 385 -6.68 -22.10 7.93
CA PRO A 385 -6.17 -21.09 6.99
C PRO A 385 -7.08 -19.88 6.78
N TYR A 386 -8.24 -19.82 7.44
CA TYR A 386 -9.22 -18.75 7.30
C TYR A 386 -9.94 -18.51 8.61
N ASN A 387 -9.40 -17.62 9.43
CA ASN A 387 -10.09 -17.26 10.65
C ASN A 387 -11.12 -16.14 10.50
N GLY A 388 -11.21 -15.46 9.34
CA GLY A 388 -12.07 -14.28 9.16
C GLY A 388 -11.67 -13.10 10.07
N LEU A 389 -10.65 -13.26 10.91
CA LEU A 389 -10.08 -12.21 11.72
C LEU A 389 -9.09 -11.42 10.86
N TRP A 390 -9.29 -10.11 10.85
CA TRP A 390 -8.25 -9.14 10.54
C TRP A 390 -6.94 -9.55 11.21
N THR A 391 -5.95 -9.94 10.41
CA THR A 391 -4.59 -10.12 10.92
C THR A 391 -3.90 -8.77 10.88
N PRO A 392 -3.24 -8.32 11.96
CA PRO A 392 -2.39 -7.15 11.87
C PRO A 392 -1.28 -7.38 10.83
N PRO A 393 -0.81 -6.33 10.14
CA PRO A 393 0.34 -6.45 9.24
C PRO A 393 1.54 -7.03 9.98
N LYS A 394 2.18 -8.05 9.39
CA LYS A 394 3.35 -8.71 9.97
C LYS A 394 4.64 -7.91 9.73
N THR A 395 4.68 -7.09 8.68
CA THR A 395 5.84 -6.26 8.34
C THR A 395 5.40 -4.83 8.04
N SER A 396 6.33 -3.89 8.18
CA SER A 396 6.09 -2.49 7.84
C SER A 396 5.78 -2.30 6.35
N ALA A 397 6.47 -3.03 5.47
CA ALA A 397 6.15 -3.07 4.05
C ALA A 397 4.70 -3.51 3.80
N GLU A 398 4.26 -4.59 4.46
CA GLU A 398 2.87 -5.05 4.37
C GLU A 398 1.88 -3.99 4.90
N ALA A 399 2.21 -3.28 5.98
CA ALA A 399 1.39 -2.19 6.50
C ALA A 399 1.24 -1.04 5.49
N VAL A 400 2.33 -0.65 4.81
CA VAL A 400 2.32 0.36 3.75
C VAL A 400 1.44 -0.07 2.58
N LEU A 401 1.57 -1.31 2.11
CA LEU A 401 0.75 -1.85 1.02
C LEU A 401 -0.74 -1.88 1.38
N ARG A 402 -1.07 -2.37 2.58
CA ARG A 402 -2.44 -2.42 3.12
C ARG A 402 -3.05 -1.03 3.32
N SER A 403 -2.22 0.00 3.51
CA SER A 403 -2.70 1.36 3.72
C SER A 403 -3.45 1.91 2.50
N GLY A 404 -3.14 1.48 1.28
CA GLY A 404 -3.72 2.04 0.06
C GLY A 404 -3.35 3.51 -0.22
N LEU A 405 -2.40 4.08 0.53
CA LEU A 405 -1.81 5.38 0.24
C LEU A 405 -0.93 5.28 -1.01
N ALA A 406 -0.66 6.41 -1.66
CA ALA A 406 0.37 6.43 -2.69
C ALA A 406 1.74 6.25 -2.04
N PHE A 407 2.51 5.26 -2.47
CA PHE A 407 3.78 4.93 -1.82
C PHE A 407 4.93 4.82 -2.81
N THR A 408 6.15 4.95 -2.30
CA THR A 408 7.36 4.43 -2.94
C THR A 408 8.02 3.48 -1.95
N MET A 409 8.37 2.29 -2.41
CA MET A 409 9.01 1.26 -1.60
C MET A 409 10.44 1.07 -2.10
N LEU A 410 11.42 1.55 -1.34
CA LEU A 410 12.84 1.36 -1.59
C LEU A 410 13.31 0.13 -0.81
N ARG A 411 13.75 -0.90 -1.51
CA ARG A 411 14.33 -2.11 -0.94
C ARG A 411 15.83 -2.12 -1.12
N VAL A 412 16.57 -2.39 -0.06
CA VAL A 412 18.04 -2.40 -0.09
C VAL A 412 18.60 -3.79 0.20
N ASN A 413 19.58 -4.23 -0.59
CA ASN A 413 20.26 -5.53 -0.47
C ASN A 413 21.44 -5.45 0.51
N GLY A 414 21.18 -4.93 1.71
CA GLY A 414 22.19 -4.68 2.73
C GLY A 414 22.73 -3.26 2.72
N LEU A 415 23.34 -2.86 3.83
CA LEU A 415 23.87 -1.53 4.06
C LEU A 415 25.38 -1.59 4.26
N ASN A 416 26.08 -0.56 3.77
CA ASN A 416 27.50 -0.36 4.01
C ASN A 416 27.78 1.03 4.62
N ASP A 417 28.98 1.17 5.19
CA ASP A 417 29.37 2.35 5.99
C ASP A 417 30.20 3.37 5.21
N HIS A 418 30.44 3.16 3.92
CA HIS A 418 31.22 4.15 3.17
C HIS A 418 30.40 5.41 2.88
N PRO A 419 31.05 6.57 2.69
CA PRO A 419 30.34 7.79 2.35
C PRO A 419 29.54 7.64 1.05
N GLY A 420 28.32 8.21 1.03
CA GLY A 420 27.47 8.18 -0.14
C GLY A 420 28.03 8.94 -1.34
N GLY A 421 27.62 8.50 -2.52
CA GLY A 421 27.98 9.06 -3.82
C GLY A 421 29.37 8.70 -4.32
N LYS A 422 30.06 7.81 -3.62
CA LYS A 422 31.36 7.28 -4.03
C LYS A 422 31.26 6.17 -5.06
N PHE A 423 30.18 5.41 -5.04
CA PHE A 423 29.98 4.22 -5.85
C PHE A 423 28.74 4.36 -6.72
N PRO A 424 28.71 3.70 -7.90
CA PRO A 424 27.53 3.68 -8.75
C PRO A 424 26.38 2.95 -8.07
N VAL A 425 25.16 3.46 -8.26
CA VAL A 425 23.93 2.87 -7.75
C VAL A 425 23.12 2.29 -8.91
N VAL A 426 22.60 1.09 -8.71
CA VAL A 426 21.70 0.37 -9.61
C VAL A 426 20.30 0.37 -9.00
N LEU A 427 19.30 0.58 -9.84
CA LEU A 427 17.89 0.53 -9.47
C LEU A 427 17.17 -0.48 -10.35
N GLU A 428 16.40 -1.37 -9.73
CA GLU A 428 15.52 -2.32 -10.42
C GLU A 428 14.09 -2.15 -9.94
N GLN A 429 13.17 -1.95 -10.87
CA GLN A 429 11.75 -1.75 -10.56
C GLN A 429 11.01 -3.08 -10.53
N ALA A 430 10.22 -3.31 -9.49
CA ALA A 430 9.36 -4.49 -9.40
C ALA A 430 8.34 -4.54 -10.56
N PRO A 431 7.99 -5.73 -11.07
CA PRO A 431 6.91 -5.88 -12.04
C PRO A 431 5.53 -5.83 -11.36
N LEU A 432 4.56 -5.20 -12.04
CA LEU A 432 3.14 -5.07 -11.65
C LEU A 432 2.45 -6.36 -11.24
N GLU A 433 2.81 -7.44 -11.91
CA GLU A 433 2.06 -8.70 -11.88
C GLU A 433 2.36 -9.53 -10.61
N ARG A 434 3.40 -9.14 -9.87
CA ARG A 434 3.83 -9.82 -8.64
C ARG A 434 3.36 -9.07 -7.40
N PRO A 435 2.95 -9.78 -6.33
CA PRO A 435 2.73 -9.15 -5.05
C PRO A 435 4.01 -8.45 -4.61
N HIS A 436 3.90 -7.20 -4.16
CA HIS A 436 5.00 -6.34 -3.68
C HIS A 436 5.76 -6.85 -2.42
N LEU A 437 5.66 -8.15 -2.17
CA LEU A 437 6.17 -8.90 -1.03
C LEU A 437 6.94 -10.14 -1.47
N SER A 438 7.39 -10.26 -2.72
CA SER A 438 8.25 -11.37 -3.18
C SER A 438 9.28 -10.94 -4.24
N PHE A 439 9.54 -9.64 -4.36
CA PHE A 439 10.51 -9.11 -5.30
C PHE A 439 11.92 -9.10 -4.66
N SER A 440 12.85 -9.84 -5.26
CA SER A 440 14.28 -9.83 -4.97
C SER A 440 15.08 -9.74 -6.26
N SER A 441 16.34 -9.28 -6.14
CA SER A 441 17.28 -9.14 -7.25
C SER A 441 18.64 -9.69 -6.83
N GLU A 442 19.26 -10.47 -7.71
CA GLU A 442 20.61 -11.01 -7.54
C GLU A 442 21.70 -10.08 -8.11
N SER A 443 21.33 -9.13 -8.98
CA SER A 443 22.23 -8.17 -9.63
C SER A 443 22.53 -6.94 -8.79
N VAL A 444 21.85 -6.80 -7.65
CA VAL A 444 21.93 -5.64 -6.76
C VAL A 444 22.59 -6.03 -5.43
N GLY A 445 23.65 -5.33 -5.06
CA GLY A 445 24.43 -5.53 -3.84
C GLY A 445 24.10 -4.51 -2.74
N SER A 446 24.98 -4.42 -1.74
CA SER A 446 24.83 -3.46 -0.64
C SER A 446 24.91 -2.01 -1.11
N ILE A 447 24.35 -1.07 -0.34
CA ILE A 447 24.39 0.37 -0.62
C ILE A 447 24.73 1.20 0.60
N SER A 448 25.33 2.36 0.39
CA SER A 448 25.56 3.30 1.47
C SER A 448 24.29 3.93 2.01
N ARG A 449 24.24 4.16 3.32
CA ARG A 449 23.15 4.91 3.97
C ARG A 449 22.98 6.32 3.39
N GLY A 450 24.08 6.94 2.95
CA GLY A 450 24.06 8.26 2.31
C GLY A 450 23.34 8.24 0.96
N ASP A 451 23.56 7.21 0.15
CA ASP A 451 22.89 7.03 -1.15
C ASP A 451 21.42 6.66 -0.98
N VAL A 452 21.10 5.82 0.00
CA VAL A 452 19.70 5.53 0.40
C VAL A 452 18.96 6.81 0.77
N ALA A 453 19.57 7.68 1.57
CA ALA A 453 18.96 8.95 1.94
C ALA A 453 18.78 9.89 0.74
N ALA A 454 19.75 9.94 -0.19
CA ALA A 454 19.64 10.74 -1.40
C ALA A 454 18.53 10.22 -2.34
N LEU A 455 18.43 8.89 -2.51
CA LEU A 455 17.37 8.23 -3.26
C LEU A 455 16.00 8.54 -2.68
N LEU A 456 15.85 8.39 -1.37
CA LEU A 456 14.60 8.66 -0.67
C LEU A 456 14.12 10.09 -0.88
N VAL A 457 14.99 11.08 -0.65
CA VAL A 457 14.62 12.50 -0.83
C VAL A 457 14.23 12.79 -2.28
N SER A 458 14.94 12.19 -3.24
CA SER A 458 14.62 12.35 -4.67
C SER A 458 13.26 11.71 -5.02
N ALA A 459 12.98 10.52 -4.48
CA ALA A 459 11.75 9.79 -4.73
C ALA A 459 10.50 10.48 -4.15
N MET A 460 10.64 11.24 -3.07
CA MET A 460 9.51 11.92 -2.42
C MET A 460 8.77 12.90 -3.34
N SER A 461 9.47 13.50 -4.29
CA SER A 461 8.92 14.53 -5.18
C SER A 461 8.81 14.06 -6.63
N GLU A 462 9.19 12.82 -6.93
CA GLU A 462 9.21 12.30 -8.31
C GLU A 462 7.90 11.57 -8.64
N PRO A 463 7.11 12.05 -9.61
CA PRO A 463 5.85 11.43 -9.99
C PRO A 463 5.99 9.97 -10.46
N ASN A 464 7.11 9.64 -11.08
CA ASN A 464 7.38 8.32 -11.60
C ASN A 464 7.64 7.27 -10.51
N CYS A 465 7.83 7.70 -9.25
CA CYS A 465 7.94 6.82 -8.09
C CYS A 465 6.59 6.50 -7.42
N VAL A 466 5.47 6.99 -7.95
CA VAL A 466 4.15 6.76 -7.36
C VAL A 466 3.72 5.30 -7.53
N ASN A 467 3.44 4.65 -6.41
CA ASN A 467 3.04 3.25 -6.30
C ASN A 467 4.05 2.29 -6.92
N THR A 468 5.35 2.57 -6.75
CA THR A 468 6.43 1.74 -7.27
C THR A 468 7.23 1.09 -6.15
N GLU A 469 7.72 -0.10 -6.43
CA GLU A 469 8.72 -0.78 -5.62
C GLU A 469 10.03 -0.86 -6.39
N ILE A 470 11.13 -0.48 -5.73
CA ILE A 470 12.44 -0.31 -6.34
C ILE A 470 13.45 -1.02 -5.43
N ILE A 471 14.20 -1.97 -5.98
CA ILE A 471 15.39 -2.51 -5.34
C ILE A 471 16.56 -1.61 -5.72
N ALA A 472 17.30 -1.15 -4.71
CA ALA A 472 18.43 -0.23 -4.86
C ALA A 472 19.68 -0.81 -4.20
N GLY A 473 20.81 -0.72 -4.90
CA GLY A 473 22.08 -1.25 -4.43
C GLY A 473 23.25 -0.88 -5.32
N GLU A 474 24.46 -1.26 -4.94
CA GLU A 474 25.62 -1.23 -5.84
C GLU A 474 25.57 -2.43 -6.79
N PRO A 475 26.18 -2.38 -7.99
CA PRO A 475 26.17 -3.53 -8.90
C PRO A 475 26.88 -4.74 -8.30
N SER A 476 26.19 -5.87 -8.14
CA SER A 476 26.77 -7.16 -7.71
C SER A 476 26.82 -8.15 -8.87
N GLY A 477 27.97 -8.24 -9.56
CA GLY A 477 28.23 -9.25 -10.59
C GLY A 477 28.68 -8.73 -11.95
N THR A 478 29.08 -9.64 -12.84
CA THR A 478 29.53 -9.35 -14.22
C THR A 478 28.36 -9.05 -15.16
N GLU A 479 28.10 -7.76 -15.37
CA GLU A 479 27.55 -7.05 -16.55
C GLU A 479 26.26 -7.51 -17.28
N SER A 480 25.58 -8.60 -16.95
CA SER A 480 24.58 -9.16 -17.88
C SER A 480 23.09 -8.87 -17.65
N SER A 481 22.67 -8.19 -16.57
CA SER A 481 21.23 -7.92 -16.34
C SER A 481 20.90 -6.57 -15.72
N VAL A 482 21.82 -5.60 -15.78
CA VAL A 482 21.54 -4.29 -15.18
C VAL A 482 20.69 -3.46 -16.13
N GLU A 483 19.39 -3.33 -15.82
CA GLU A 483 18.47 -2.53 -16.63
C GLU A 483 18.86 -1.03 -16.63
N ILE A 484 19.38 -0.50 -15.51
CA ILE A 484 19.71 0.93 -15.37
C ILE A 484 20.88 1.14 -14.38
N THR A 485 22.04 1.61 -14.87
CA THR A 485 23.23 1.96 -14.05
C THR A 485 23.36 3.48 -13.85
N SER A 486 23.51 3.94 -12.61
CA SER A 486 23.94 5.32 -12.30
C SER A 486 25.45 5.43 -12.24
N THR A 487 26.05 6.21 -13.14
CA THR A 487 27.45 6.64 -13.00
C THR A 487 27.50 7.89 -12.12
N LEU A 488 28.21 7.79 -10.98
CA LEU A 488 28.61 8.85 -10.04
C LEU A 488 27.63 10.04 -9.85
N GLN A 489 26.94 10.02 -8.70
CA GLN A 489 26.37 11.15 -7.92
C GLN A 489 25.43 12.18 -8.59
N GLU A 490 25.44 12.38 -9.91
CA GLU A 490 24.78 13.54 -10.54
C GLU A 490 23.44 13.26 -11.23
N ASN A 491 22.91 12.02 -11.25
CA ASN A 491 21.64 11.80 -11.95
C ASN A 491 20.64 10.82 -11.34
N VAL A 492 20.69 10.58 -10.02
CA VAL A 492 19.69 9.75 -9.31
C VAL A 492 18.26 10.20 -9.65
N GLY A 493 17.99 11.51 -9.65
CA GLY A 493 16.70 12.05 -10.06
C GLY A 493 16.36 11.80 -11.54
N GLY A 494 17.34 11.78 -12.44
CA GLY A 494 17.13 11.41 -13.83
C GLY A 494 16.73 9.95 -14.01
N TYR A 495 17.21 9.05 -13.16
CA TYR A 495 16.83 7.63 -13.20
C TYR A 495 15.43 7.39 -12.67
N LEU A 496 15.06 8.05 -11.57
CA LEU A 496 13.69 7.96 -11.05
C LEU A 496 12.66 8.45 -12.08
N LYS A 497 13.02 9.42 -12.94
CA LYS A 497 12.21 9.86 -14.08
C LYS A 497 12.05 8.81 -15.20
N GLN A 498 12.88 7.77 -15.24
CA GLN A 498 12.75 6.68 -16.21
C GLN A 498 11.81 5.58 -15.73
N LEU A 499 11.46 5.58 -14.44
CA LEU A 499 10.52 4.61 -13.88
C LEU A 499 9.14 4.79 -14.48
N THR A 500 8.40 3.69 -14.56
CA THR A 500 7.00 3.75 -14.97
C THR A 500 6.13 3.90 -13.72
N PRO A 501 5.36 4.99 -13.57
CA PRO A 501 4.49 5.18 -12.42
C PRO A 501 3.34 4.18 -12.41
N ASN A 502 2.97 3.75 -11.20
CA ASN A 502 1.99 2.69 -11.00
C ASN A 502 2.37 1.43 -11.81
N LYS A 503 3.64 1.03 -11.68
CA LYS A 503 4.16 -0.27 -12.10
C LYS A 503 4.53 -1.05 -10.85
#